data_AF-A0A7C4CDZ6-F1
#
_entry.id   AF-A0A7C4CDZ6-F1
#
_cell.length_a   1.000
_cell.length_b   1.000
_cell.length_c   1.000
_cell.angle_alpha   90.00
_cell.angle_beta   90.00
_cell.angle_gamma   90.00
#
_symmetry.space_group_name_H-M   'P 1'
#
loop_
_entity.id
_entity.type
_entity.pdbx_description
1 polymer ?
#
loop_
_entity_poly.entity_id
_entity_poly.type
_entity_poly.pdbx_seq_one_letter_code
_entity_poly.pdbx_strand_id
1 'polypeptide(L)'
;MTILAVGLAYDDQQFSEGSPPKGAWLFLQPELECSRLAALARPDDRFVYSDLRVETIKQLPEAELTLVNVGFGHESLARMLATHWNALGRQAVFFGPVPTLWSESPPDWCRHYVTGDIINVWPELAQDARTGHLKPRYVASPGPTYVPARPGLGRWPLMNTRYQRISF
;
A
#
# COMPACT_ATOMS: atom_id res chain seq x y z
N MET A 1 -12.43 -2.60 14.67
CA MET A 1 -11.89 -1.24 14.44
C MET A 1 -12.33 -0.72 13.08
N THR A 2 -12.37 0.59 12.88
CA THR A 2 -12.61 1.19 11.56
C THR A 2 -11.30 1.34 10.82
N ILE A 3 -11.22 0.75 9.63
CA ILE A 3 -10.04 0.70 8.77
C ILE A 3 -10.38 1.44 7.48
N LEU A 4 -9.57 2.43 7.12
CA LEU A 4 -9.63 3.10 5.83
C LEU A 4 -8.44 2.66 4.99
N ALA A 5 -8.68 2.03 3.85
CA ALA A 5 -7.64 1.73 2.86
C ALA A 5 -7.78 2.69 1.67
N VAL A 6 -6.70 3.36 1.30
CA VAL A 6 -6.67 4.39 0.27
C VAL A 6 -5.81 3.96 -0.91
N GLY A 7 -6.43 3.86 -2.09
CA GLY A 7 -5.76 3.75 -3.37
C GLY A 7 -5.41 5.13 -3.93
N LEU A 8 -4.13 5.38 -4.15
CA LEU A 8 -3.65 6.63 -4.75
C LEU A 8 -3.75 6.59 -6.27
N ALA A 9 -3.87 7.77 -6.87
CA ALA A 9 -3.98 7.96 -8.32
C ALA A 9 -3.02 9.05 -8.78
N TYR A 10 -2.49 8.91 -10.00
CA TYR A 10 -1.78 9.98 -10.68
C TYR A 10 -2.66 11.22 -10.85
N ASP A 11 -2.03 12.40 -10.90
CA ASP A 11 -2.75 13.68 -10.97
C ASP A 11 -3.72 13.78 -12.16
N ASP A 12 -3.35 13.18 -13.30
CA ASP A 12 -4.19 13.11 -14.50
C ASP A 12 -5.34 12.08 -14.40
N GLN A 13 -5.31 11.21 -13.40
CA GLN A 13 -6.33 10.19 -13.12
C GLN A 13 -7.17 10.48 -11.89
N GLN A 14 -6.78 11.47 -11.07
CA GLN A 14 -7.53 11.86 -9.89
C GLN A 14 -8.93 12.37 -10.26
N PHE A 15 -9.88 12.05 -9.38
CA PHE A 15 -11.26 12.45 -9.48
C PHE A 15 -11.38 13.98 -9.58
N SER A 16 -12.30 14.43 -10.43
CA SER A 16 -12.65 15.84 -10.55
C SER A 16 -14.16 15.92 -10.56
N GLU A 17 -14.72 16.66 -9.60
CA GLU A 17 -16.16 16.81 -9.47
C GLU A 17 -16.77 17.34 -10.77
N GLY A 18 -17.89 16.75 -11.20
CA GLY A 18 -18.54 17.09 -12.47
C GLY A 18 -17.89 16.48 -13.72
N SER A 19 -16.82 15.69 -13.59
CA SER A 19 -16.18 14.97 -14.70
C SER A 19 -16.39 13.45 -14.56
N PRO A 20 -16.47 12.69 -15.67
CA PRO A 20 -16.46 11.24 -15.60
C PRO A 20 -15.11 10.73 -15.03
N PRO A 21 -15.07 9.53 -14.43
CA PRO A 21 -13.82 8.91 -14.01
C PRO A 21 -12.81 8.87 -15.17
N LYS A 22 -11.57 9.27 -14.88
CA LYS A 22 -10.50 9.34 -15.86
C LYS A 22 -9.79 8.00 -15.98
N GLY A 23 -9.22 7.71 -17.15
CA GLY A 23 -8.51 6.47 -17.44
C GLY A 23 -9.40 5.37 -18.02
N ALA A 24 -8.80 4.22 -18.34
CA ALA A 24 -9.56 3.09 -18.88
C ALA A 24 -10.39 2.44 -17.78
N TRP A 25 -11.62 2.04 -18.10
CA TRP A 25 -12.55 1.39 -17.17
C TRP A 25 -11.96 0.15 -16.45
N LEU A 26 -11.07 -0.58 -17.12
CA LEU A 26 -10.35 -1.72 -16.54
C LEU A 26 -9.45 -1.30 -15.35
N PHE A 27 -8.95 -0.06 -15.36
CA PHE A 27 -8.19 0.51 -14.26
C PHE A 27 -9.07 1.16 -13.19
N LEU A 28 -10.40 1.10 -13.28
CA LEU A 28 -11.29 1.49 -12.17
C LEU A 28 -11.56 0.34 -11.19
N GLN A 29 -10.81 -0.76 -11.32
CA GLN A 29 -10.87 -1.83 -10.33
C GLN A 29 -10.18 -1.38 -9.02
N PRO A 30 -10.71 -1.83 -7.87
CA PRO A 30 -10.06 -1.62 -6.59
C PRO A 30 -8.61 -2.08 -6.61
N GLU A 31 -7.76 -1.36 -5.89
CA GLU A 31 -6.36 -1.75 -5.70
C GLU A 31 -6.32 -3.16 -5.08
N LEU A 32 -5.49 -4.03 -5.67
CA LEU A 32 -5.49 -5.46 -5.38
C LEU A 32 -5.10 -5.76 -3.93
N GLU A 33 -4.05 -5.11 -3.43
CA GLU A 33 -3.57 -5.32 -2.07
C GLU A 33 -4.61 -4.83 -1.04
N CYS A 34 -5.25 -3.68 -1.28
CA CYS A 34 -6.39 -3.22 -0.49
C CYS A 34 -7.55 -4.22 -0.48
N SER A 35 -7.84 -4.85 -1.62
CA SER A 35 -8.89 -5.88 -1.73
C SER A 35 -8.53 -7.15 -0.94
N ARG A 36 -7.26 -7.56 -0.98
CA ARG A 36 -6.74 -8.69 -0.18
C ARG A 36 -6.84 -8.39 1.31
N LEU A 37 -6.51 -7.16 1.74
CA LEU A 37 -6.63 -6.73 3.14
C LEU A 37 -8.08 -6.74 3.63
N ALA A 38 -9.04 -6.33 2.78
CA ALA A 38 -10.46 -6.37 3.12
C ALA A 38 -10.92 -7.79 3.45
N ALA A 39 -10.41 -8.81 2.74
CA ALA A 39 -10.70 -10.21 3.02
C ALA A 39 -10.07 -10.73 4.33
N LEU A 40 -9.06 -10.03 4.86
CA LEU A 40 -8.40 -10.35 6.13
C LEU A 40 -8.93 -9.52 7.31
N ALA A 41 -9.87 -8.61 7.08
CA ALA A 41 -10.53 -7.89 8.15
C ALA A 41 -11.36 -8.87 9.00
N ARG A 42 -11.41 -8.65 10.32
CA ARG A 42 -12.25 -9.47 11.19
C ARG A 42 -13.74 -9.13 10.97
N PRO A 43 -14.68 -10.02 11.35
CA PRO A 43 -16.11 -9.73 11.23
C PRO A 43 -16.56 -8.46 11.98
N ASP A 44 -15.85 -8.07 13.03
CA ASP A 44 -16.09 -6.87 13.84
C ASP A 44 -15.33 -5.61 13.34
N ASP A 45 -14.52 -5.75 12.29
CA ASP A 45 -13.85 -4.61 11.67
C ASP A 45 -14.74 -3.98 10.59
N ARG A 46 -14.76 -2.65 10.55
CA ARG A 46 -15.38 -1.89 9.47
C ARG A 46 -14.28 -1.51 8.48
N PHE A 47 -14.19 -2.23 7.37
CA PHE A 47 -13.25 -1.93 6.30
C PHE A 47 -13.89 -1.00 5.26
N VAL A 48 -13.30 0.18 5.04
CA VAL A 48 -13.71 1.13 4.02
C VAL A 48 -12.57 1.25 3.01
N TYR A 49 -12.87 1.00 1.75
CA TYR A 49 -11.95 1.26 0.65
C TYR A 49 -12.29 2.61 0.03
N SER A 50 -11.26 3.41 -0.19
CA SER A 50 -11.33 4.68 -0.86
C SER A 50 -10.34 4.75 -2.01
N ASP A 51 -10.75 5.38 -3.10
CA ASP A 51 -9.97 5.47 -4.33
C ASP A 51 -10.00 6.87 -4.91
N LEU A 52 -8.82 7.51 -4.97
CA LEU A 52 -8.70 8.89 -5.42
C LEU A 52 -9.01 9.10 -6.91
N ARG A 53 -9.27 8.03 -7.67
CA ARG A 53 -9.83 8.11 -9.04
C ARG A 53 -11.33 8.42 -9.06
N VAL A 54 -12.04 8.15 -7.96
CA VAL A 54 -13.51 8.29 -7.86
C VAL A 54 -13.97 9.21 -6.73
N GLU A 55 -13.10 9.56 -5.78
CA GLU A 55 -13.43 10.49 -4.69
C GLU A 55 -12.27 11.43 -4.34
N THR A 56 -12.58 12.51 -3.62
CA THR A 56 -11.57 13.49 -3.20
C THR A 56 -11.05 13.21 -1.79
N ILE A 57 -9.81 13.63 -1.51
CA ILE A 57 -9.18 13.51 -0.18
C ILE A 57 -10.02 14.14 0.94
N LYS A 58 -10.77 15.20 0.63
CA LYS A 58 -11.62 15.91 1.61
C LYS A 58 -12.83 15.08 2.07
N GLN A 59 -13.20 14.05 1.32
CA GLN A 59 -14.36 13.19 1.58
C GLN A 59 -13.97 11.89 2.29
N LEU A 60 -12.69 11.70 2.61
CA LEU A 60 -12.23 10.48 3.26
C LEU A 60 -12.80 10.36 4.68
N PRO A 61 -13.39 9.21 5.03
CA PRO A 61 -13.99 9.01 6.35
C PRO A 61 -12.93 9.00 7.44
N GLU A 62 -13.37 9.24 8.68
CA GLU A 62 -12.52 9.00 9.84
C GLU A 62 -12.33 7.49 10.07
N ALA A 63 -11.12 7.10 10.44
CA ALA A 63 -10.77 5.73 10.75
C ALA A 63 -9.73 5.67 11.87
N GLU A 64 -9.75 4.57 12.62
CA GLU A 64 -8.76 4.29 13.66
C GLU A 64 -7.43 3.87 13.05
N LEU A 65 -7.48 3.20 11.88
CA LEU A 65 -6.31 2.80 11.10
C LEU A 65 -6.49 3.26 9.65
N THR A 66 -5.54 4.04 9.14
CA THR A 66 -5.49 4.41 7.72
C THR A 66 -4.33 3.69 7.03
N LEU A 67 -4.62 2.99 5.93
CA LEU A 67 -3.66 2.25 5.11
C LEU A 67 -3.57 2.92 3.74
N VAL A 68 -2.36 3.20 3.26
CA VAL A 68 -2.15 3.94 2.01
C VAL A 68 -1.25 3.13 1.10
N ASN A 69 -1.80 2.67 -0.03
CA ASN A 69 -1.01 2.02 -1.07
C ASN A 69 -0.26 3.10 -1.88
N VAL A 70 1.07 3.09 -1.81
CA VAL A 70 1.94 4.05 -2.50
C VAL A 70 2.68 3.34 -3.63
N GLY A 71 2.10 3.47 -4.82
CA GLY A 71 2.71 3.13 -6.10
C GLY A 71 3.82 4.09 -6.53
N PHE A 72 4.54 3.72 -7.59
CA PHE A 72 5.55 4.58 -8.21
C PHE A 72 4.94 5.89 -8.71
N GLY A 73 5.55 7.01 -8.37
CA GLY A 73 5.07 8.34 -8.74
C GLY A 73 3.95 8.91 -7.84
N HIS A 74 3.56 8.20 -6.78
CA HIS A 74 2.56 8.68 -5.81
C HIS A 74 3.17 9.31 -4.53
N GLU A 75 4.50 9.48 -4.47
CA GLU A 75 5.22 9.96 -3.27
C GLU A 75 4.80 11.36 -2.82
N SER A 76 4.63 12.29 -3.76
CA SER A 76 4.21 13.67 -3.46
C SER A 76 2.83 13.70 -2.80
N LEU A 77 1.91 12.89 -3.32
CA LEU A 77 0.55 12.73 -2.82
C LEU A 77 0.53 12.03 -1.46
N ALA A 78 1.30 10.96 -1.30
CA ALA A 78 1.48 10.26 -0.04
C ALA A 78 2.00 11.21 1.06
N ARG A 79 2.98 12.06 0.73
CA ARG A 79 3.48 13.10 1.64
C ARG A 79 2.38 14.08 2.04
N MET A 80 1.61 14.58 1.08
CA MET A 80 0.51 15.52 1.35
C MET A 80 -0.53 14.90 2.29
N LEU A 81 -0.91 13.64 2.05
CA LEU A 81 -1.80 12.89 2.92
C LEU A 81 -1.22 12.66 4.32
N ALA A 82 0.06 12.29 4.40
CA ALA A 82 0.77 12.13 5.67
C ALA A 82 0.72 13.42 6.49
N THR A 83 1.05 14.56 5.87
CA THR A 83 1.00 15.87 6.54
C THR A 83 -0.42 16.21 6.99
N HIS A 84 -1.42 15.98 6.15
CA HIS A 84 -2.83 16.24 6.48
C HIS A 84 -3.31 15.42 7.67
N TRP A 85 -3.08 14.11 7.67
CA TRP A 85 -3.52 13.24 8.76
C TRP A 85 -2.72 13.41 10.04
N ASN A 86 -1.40 13.68 9.94
CA ASN A 86 -0.59 14.03 11.10
C ASN A 86 -1.13 15.29 11.80
N ALA A 87 -1.56 16.31 11.04
CA ALA A 87 -2.18 17.52 11.59
C ALA A 87 -3.52 17.24 12.30
N LEU A 88 -4.21 16.16 11.92
CA LEU A 88 -5.45 15.69 12.54
C LEU A 88 -5.22 14.65 13.66
N GLY A 89 -3.96 14.35 14.00
CA GLY A 89 -3.62 13.32 15.00
C GLY A 89 -3.95 11.88 14.57
N ARG A 90 -4.21 11.66 13.27
CA ARG A 90 -4.54 10.33 12.72
C ARG A 90 -3.27 9.59 12.32
N GLN A 91 -3.25 8.28 12.57
CA GLN A 91 -2.13 7.42 12.18
C GLN A 91 -2.37 6.80 10.81
N ALA A 92 -1.40 6.95 9.91
CA ALA A 92 -1.39 6.33 8.59
C ALA A 92 -0.20 5.38 8.46
N VAL A 93 -0.45 4.20 7.88
CA VAL A 93 0.58 3.22 7.53
C VAL A 93 0.70 3.18 6.01
N PHE A 94 1.91 3.46 5.51
CA PHE A 94 2.21 3.45 4.08
C PHE A 94 2.75 2.08 3.65
N PHE A 95 2.25 1.54 2.56
CA PHE A 95 2.69 0.25 2.02
C PHE A 95 2.72 0.25 0.49
N GLY A 96 3.24 -0.81 -0.11
CA GLY A 96 3.37 -0.95 -1.56
C GLY A 96 4.81 -0.83 -2.05
N PRO A 97 5.02 -0.66 -3.36
CA PRO A 97 6.36 -0.73 -3.95
C PRO A 97 7.28 0.40 -3.48
N VAL A 98 6.79 1.63 -3.36
CA VAL A 98 7.62 2.77 -2.93
C VAL A 98 8.05 2.64 -1.46
N PRO A 99 7.16 2.38 -0.49
CA PRO A 99 7.56 2.21 0.91
C PRO A 99 8.51 1.04 1.13
N THR A 100 8.42 0.01 0.28
CA THR A 100 9.37 -1.10 0.28
C THR A 100 10.79 -0.66 -0.07
N LEU A 101 10.95 0.33 -0.96
CA LEU A 101 12.26 0.84 -1.38
C LEU A 101 12.93 1.75 -0.34
N TRP A 102 12.17 2.32 0.58
CA TRP A 102 12.75 3.15 1.65
C TRP A 102 13.69 2.36 2.57
N SER A 103 13.48 1.05 2.70
CA SER A 103 14.29 0.17 3.54
C SER A 103 14.45 0.74 4.97
N GLU A 104 15.67 1.11 5.37
CA GLU A 104 16.02 1.69 6.68
C GLU A 104 15.96 3.23 6.71
N SER A 105 15.74 3.88 5.56
CA SER A 105 15.78 5.33 5.41
C SER A 105 14.44 5.87 4.88
N PRO A 106 13.36 5.83 5.69
CA PRO A 106 12.09 6.43 5.30
C PRO A 106 12.19 7.96 5.25
N PRO A 107 11.35 8.64 4.44
CA PRO A 107 11.22 10.08 4.51
C PRO A 107 10.76 10.55 5.89
N ASP A 108 11.22 11.72 6.35
CA ASP A 108 10.93 12.27 7.69
C ASP A 108 9.43 12.43 8.02
N TRP A 109 8.59 12.55 6.99
CA TRP A 109 7.14 12.67 7.14
C TRP A 109 6.43 11.32 7.36
N CYS A 110 7.12 10.20 7.11
CA CYS A 110 6.58 8.86 7.21
C CYS A 110 6.92 8.24 8.57
N ARG A 111 5.91 8.09 9.43
CA ARG A 111 6.07 7.51 10.76
C ARG A 111 5.92 5.99 10.80
N HIS A 112 5.03 5.44 9.98
CA HIS A 112 4.69 4.01 9.97
C HIS A 112 4.63 3.51 8.54
N TYR A 113 5.36 2.44 8.24
CA TYR A 113 5.38 1.87 6.90
C TYR A 113 5.67 0.37 6.88
N VAL A 114 5.35 -0.26 5.76
CA VAL A 114 5.61 -1.67 5.48
C VAL A 114 6.72 -1.80 4.45
N THR A 115 7.70 -2.66 4.74
CA THR A 115 8.65 -3.20 3.76
C THR A 115 8.19 -4.58 3.32
N GLY A 116 7.85 -4.75 2.04
CA GLY A 116 7.37 -6.00 1.46
C GLY A 116 5.84 -6.12 1.43
N ASP A 117 5.34 -7.36 1.35
CA ASP A 117 3.89 -7.64 1.23
C ASP A 117 3.17 -7.40 2.57
N ILE A 118 2.24 -6.44 2.58
CA ILE A 118 1.46 -6.05 3.77
C ILE A 118 0.60 -7.19 4.33
N ILE A 119 0.16 -8.12 3.48
CA ILE A 119 -0.63 -9.28 3.88
C ILE A 119 0.14 -10.14 4.88
N ASN A 120 1.46 -10.25 4.72
CA ASN A 120 2.31 -11.06 5.59
C ASN A 120 2.55 -10.44 6.97
N VAL A 121 2.35 -9.12 7.12
CA VAL A 121 2.46 -8.41 8.41
C VAL A 121 1.10 -8.01 8.98
N TRP A 122 0.01 -8.30 8.28
CA TRP A 122 -1.33 -7.86 8.67
C TRP A 122 -1.75 -8.28 10.09
N PRO A 123 -1.53 -9.55 10.54
CA PRO A 123 -1.94 -9.94 11.88
C PRO A 123 -1.27 -9.11 12.98
N GLU A 124 0.01 -8.80 12.81
CA GLU A 124 0.80 -7.98 13.74
C GLU A 124 0.38 -6.51 13.68
N LEU A 125 0.33 -5.93 12.48
CA LEU A 125 -0.08 -4.54 12.24
C LEU A 125 -1.48 -4.28 12.80
N ALA A 126 -2.44 -5.16 12.49
CA ALA A 126 -3.81 -5.00 12.95
C ALA A 126 -3.93 -5.13 14.48
N GLN A 127 -3.09 -5.95 15.13
CA GLN A 127 -3.06 -6.04 16.59
C GLN A 127 -2.50 -4.75 17.21
N ASP A 128 -1.38 -4.25 16.68
CA ASP A 128 -0.75 -3.01 17.13
C ASP A 128 -1.67 -1.80 16.93
N ALA A 129 -2.41 -1.76 15.82
CA ALA A 129 -3.40 -0.72 15.56
C ALA A 129 -4.50 -0.71 16.62
N ARG A 130 -5.03 -1.88 17.00
CA ARG A 130 -6.08 -2.01 18.03
C ARG A 130 -5.59 -1.63 19.43
N THR A 131 -4.30 -1.80 19.72
CA THR A 131 -3.72 -1.41 21.01
C THR A 131 -3.15 0.01 21.01
N GLY A 132 -3.18 0.72 19.88
CA GLY A 132 -2.64 2.07 19.75
C GLY A 132 -1.11 2.14 19.76
N HIS A 133 -0.44 1.04 19.40
CA HIS A 133 1.01 0.87 19.49
C HIS A 133 1.65 0.51 18.14
N LEU A 134 1.30 1.25 17.08
CA LEU A 134 1.90 1.06 15.76
C LEU A 134 3.43 1.20 15.79
N LYS A 135 4.11 0.23 15.18
CA LYS A 135 5.57 0.24 14.99
C LYS A 135 5.96 1.24 13.91
N PRO A 136 7.18 1.80 13.98
CA PRO A 136 7.67 2.67 12.92
C PRO A 136 7.83 1.94 11.59
N ARG A 137 8.13 0.64 11.64
CA ARG A 137 8.35 -0.20 10.47
C ARG A 137 7.82 -1.61 10.72
N TYR A 138 7.11 -2.14 9.74
CA TYR A 138 6.74 -3.55 9.64
C TYR A 138 7.52 -4.17 8.49
N VAL A 139 8.16 -5.32 8.73
CA VAL A 139 8.96 -5.99 7.70
C VAL A 139 8.31 -7.34 7.42
N ALA A 140 7.78 -7.49 6.20
CA ALA A 140 7.31 -8.77 5.75
C ALA A 140 8.48 -9.74 5.72
N SER A 141 8.29 -10.93 6.32
CA SER A 141 9.23 -12.01 6.12
C SER A 141 9.41 -12.21 4.61
N PRO A 142 10.64 -12.38 4.09
CA PRO A 142 10.82 -12.76 2.70
C PRO A 142 10.02 -14.05 2.51
N GLY A 143 8.91 -13.96 1.77
CA GLY A 143 8.14 -15.13 1.36
C GLY A 143 9.02 -16.05 0.53
N PRO A 144 8.50 -17.16 -0.01
CA PRO A 144 9.31 -18.00 -0.88
C PRO A 144 9.85 -17.13 -2.02
N THR A 145 11.13 -16.80 -1.95
CA THR A 145 11.85 -16.23 -3.07
C THR A 145 11.69 -17.26 -4.16
N TYR A 146 11.21 -16.86 -5.34
CA TYR A 146 11.44 -17.67 -6.52
C TYR A 146 12.95 -17.82 -6.62
N VAL A 147 13.50 -18.91 -6.09
CA VAL A 147 14.84 -19.34 -6.41
C VAL A 147 14.67 -19.83 -7.84
N PRO A 148 15.12 -19.07 -8.86
CA PRO A 148 15.12 -19.63 -10.20
C PRO A 148 15.84 -20.96 -10.10
N ALA A 149 15.25 -22.03 -10.64
CA ALA A 149 15.83 -23.36 -10.59
C ALA A 149 17.32 -23.22 -10.95
N ARG A 150 18.21 -23.64 -10.04
CA ARG A 150 19.64 -23.72 -10.37
C ARG A 150 19.71 -24.54 -11.66
N PRO A 151 20.32 -24.04 -12.75
CA PRO A 151 20.35 -24.76 -14.02
C PRO A 151 21.20 -26.02 -13.86
N GLY A 152 20.59 -27.07 -13.32
CA GLY A 152 21.10 -28.43 -13.30
C GLY A 152 20.51 -29.16 -14.51
N LEU A 153 21.35 -29.37 -15.52
CA LEU A 153 21.18 -30.35 -16.61
C LEU A 153 19.75 -30.54 -17.14
N GLY A 154 19.23 -29.57 -17.89
CA GLY A 154 17.99 -29.75 -18.65
C GLY A 154 17.31 -28.45 -19.02
N ARG A 155 17.61 -27.95 -20.22
CA ARG A 155 17.04 -26.79 -20.95
C ARG A 155 16.85 -25.48 -20.16
N TRP A 156 17.47 -24.42 -20.67
CA TRP A 156 17.22 -23.05 -20.24
C TRP A 156 15.70 -22.73 -20.31
N PRO A 157 15.07 -22.22 -19.25
CA PRO A 157 13.73 -21.69 -19.37
C PRO A 157 13.77 -20.51 -20.36
N LEU A 158 12.87 -20.51 -21.34
CA LEU A 158 12.70 -19.46 -22.35
C LEU A 158 12.17 -18.13 -21.76
N MET A 159 12.26 -17.93 -20.46
CA MET A 159 11.98 -16.64 -19.84
C MET A 159 13.25 -15.79 -19.87
N ASN A 160 13.06 -14.52 -20.25
CA ASN A 160 14.08 -13.53 -20.53
C ASN A 160 14.82 -13.07 -19.26
N THR A 161 15.53 -14.00 -18.61
CA THR A 161 16.20 -13.85 -17.30
C THR A 161 17.43 -12.93 -17.33
N ARG A 162 17.82 -12.41 -18.50
CA ARG A 162 18.96 -11.49 -18.63
C ARG A 162 18.70 -10.09 -18.06
N TYR A 163 17.45 -9.73 -17.75
CA TYR A 163 17.08 -8.37 -17.34
C TYR A 163 16.67 -8.19 -15.87
N GLN A 164 16.62 -9.24 -15.05
CA GLN A 164 16.17 -9.15 -13.65
C GLN A 164 17.28 -9.49 -12.64
N ARG A 165 18.47 -8.92 -12.82
CA ARG A 165 19.47 -8.84 -11.75
C ARG A 165 19.30 -7.51 -11.04
N ILE A 166 18.64 -7.53 -9.89
CA ILE A 166 18.82 -6.51 -8.85
C ILE A 166 19.84 -7.09 -7.88
N SER A 167 21.00 -6.46 -7.76
CA SER A 167 22.01 -6.75 -6.75
C SER A 167 21.71 -5.88 -5.53
N PHE A 168 21.64 -6.48 -4.34
CA PHE A 168 21.67 -5.76 -3.07
C PHE A 168 23.07 -5.23 -2.78
#